data_AF-A0A967LL47-F1
#
_entry.id   AF-A0A967LL47-F1
#
_cell.length_a   1.000
_cell.length_b   1.000
_cell.length_c   1.000
_cell.angle_alpha   90.00
_cell.angle_beta   90.00
_cell.angle_gamma   90.00
#
_symmetry.space_group_name_H-M   'P 1'
#
loop_
_entity.id
_entity.type
_entity.pdbx_description
1 polymer ?
#
loop_
_entity_poly.entity_id
_entity_poly.type
_entity_poly.pdbx_seq_one_letter_code
_entity_poly.pdbx_strand_id
1 'polypeptide(L)' 'GERFIRVFEHAAETVGRNARFLVQGTLYPDVIESLSVRGPSATIKTHHNVGGLPEDMTFELVEPLRELFK' A
#
# COMPACT_ATOMS: atom_id res chain seq x y z
N GLY A 1 -11.31 -2.32 2.25
CA GLY A 1 -10.05 -2.80 1.65
C GLY A 1 -10.21 -4.11 0.90
N GLU A 2 -10.80 -5.13 1.52
CA GLU A 2 -10.77 -6.52 1.02
C GLU A 2 -11.16 -6.71 -0.46
N ARG A 3 -12.27 -6.12 -0.92
CA ARG A 3 -12.68 -6.25 -2.33
C ARG A 3 -11.65 -5.66 -3.31
N PHE A 4 -11.02 -4.55 -2.95
CA PHE A 4 -9.95 -3.95 -3.76
C PHE A 4 -8.74 -4.88 -3.81
N ILE A 5 -8.34 -5.42 -2.66
CA ILE A 5 -7.20 -6.36 -2.53
C ILE A 5 -7.41 -7.56 -3.45
N ARG A 6 -8.58 -8.22 -3.37
CA ARG A 6 -8.87 -9.41 -4.21
C ARG A 6 -8.85 -9.10 -5.72
N VAL A 7 -9.38 -7.94 -6.12
CA VAL A 7 -9.35 -7.52 -7.53
C VAL A 7 -7.93 -7.19 -7.97
N PHE A 8 -7.16 -6.52 -7.12
CA PHE A 8 -5.78 -6.17 -7.39
C PHE A 8 -4.87 -7.41 -7.47
N GLU A 9 -5.06 -8.38 -6.57
CA GLU A 9 -4.38 -9.68 -6.59
C GLU A 9 -4.63 -10.39 -7.92
N HIS A 10 -5.88 -10.50 -8.36
CA HIS A 10 -6.19 -11.07 -9.67
C HIS A 10 -5.56 -10.28 -10.83
N ALA A 11 -5.52 -8.95 -10.75
CA ALA A 11 -4.88 -8.11 -11.76
C ALA A 11 -3.34 -8.28 -11.75
N ALA A 12 -2.73 -8.43 -10.58
CA ALA A 12 -1.29 -8.70 -10.43
C ALA A 12 -0.92 -10.07 -11.02
N GLU A 13 -1.74 -11.08 -10.78
CA GLU A 13 -1.57 -12.42 -11.34
C GLU A 13 -1.80 -12.49 -12.85
N THR A 14 -2.56 -11.57 -13.46
CA THR A 14 -2.90 -11.65 -14.89
C THR A 14 -2.10 -10.67 -15.74
N VAL A 15 -2.01 -9.42 -15.29
CA VAL A 15 -1.37 -8.31 -16.00
C VAL A 15 -0.01 -7.98 -15.38
N GLY A 16 0.12 -8.13 -14.07
CA GLY A 16 1.31 -7.74 -13.30
C GLY A 16 2.43 -8.78 -13.23
N ARG A 17 2.33 -9.95 -13.85
CA ARG A 17 3.30 -11.06 -13.71
C ARG A 17 4.77 -10.68 -13.97
N ASN A 18 4.99 -9.72 -14.87
CA ASN A 18 6.33 -9.24 -15.23
C ASN A 18 6.67 -7.89 -14.60
N ALA A 19 5.78 -7.33 -13.79
CA ALA A 19 6.05 -6.10 -13.08
C ALA A 19 6.99 -6.41 -11.91
N ARG A 20 8.06 -5.62 -11.78
CA ARG A 20 8.97 -5.70 -10.64
C ARG A 20 8.55 -4.78 -9.50
N PHE A 21 7.95 -3.64 -9.82
CA PHE A 21 7.69 -2.58 -8.86
C PHE A 21 6.19 -2.34 -8.69
N LEU A 22 5.77 -2.10 -7.44
CA LEU A 22 4.47 -1.53 -7.12
C LEU A 22 4.68 -0.09 -6.69
N VAL A 23 4.15 0.86 -7.46
CA VAL A 23 4.26 2.28 -7.14
C VAL A 23 3.03 2.74 -6.36
N GLN A 24 3.25 3.42 -5.24
CA GLN A 24 2.18 4.05 -4.47
C GLN A 24 2.36 5.58 -4.43
N GLY A 25 1.24 6.29 -4.51
CA GLY A 25 1.18 7.75 -4.39
C GLY A 25 1.19 8.27 -2.95
N THR A 26 1.80 7.54 -2.02
CA THR A 26 1.87 7.86 -0.59
C THR A 26 2.49 9.23 -0.36
N LEU A 27 1.86 10.09 0.45
CA LEU A 27 2.39 11.39 0.84
C LEU A 27 2.87 11.40 2.30
N TYR A 28 3.63 12.43 2.66
CA TYR A 28 4.17 12.58 4.03
C TYR A 28 3.09 12.56 5.14
N PRO A 29 1.90 13.19 4.96
CA PRO A 29 0.80 13.04 5.92
C PRO A 29 0.37 11.58 6.13
N ASP A 30 0.36 10.77 5.08
CA ASP A 30 -0.03 9.35 5.18
C ASP A 30 1.01 8.54 5.98
N VAL A 31 2.29 8.89 5.85
CA VAL A 31 3.40 8.24 6.58
C VAL A 31 3.28 8.51 8.08
N ILE A 32 3.10 9.77 8.49
CA ILE A 32 3.02 10.12 9.93
C ILE A 32 1.75 9.61 10.60
N GLU A 33 0.64 9.49 9.86
CA GLU A 33 -0.60 8.89 10.35
C GLU A 33 -0.47 7.38 10.55
N SER A 34 0.39 6.72 9.78
CA SER A 34 0.66 5.28 9.91
C SER A 34 1.61 4.91 11.06
N LEU A 35 2.42 5.87 11.53
CA LEU A 35 3.34 5.72 12.66
C LEU A 35 2.58 5.95 13.98
N SER A 36 2.02 4.88 14.53
CA SER A 36 1.26 4.90 15.78
C SER A 36 2.07 5.47 16.97
N VAL A 37 1.71 6.68 17.43
CA VAL A 37 2.25 7.26 18.69
C VAL A 37 1.30 7.03 19.87
N ARG A 38 0.04 6.59 19.67
CA ARG A 38 -0.94 6.42 20.76
C ARG A 38 -1.99 5.32 20.46
N GLY A 39 -1.84 4.14 21.06
CA GLY A 39 -2.88 3.10 21.09
C GLY A 39 -3.03 2.30 19.78
N PRO A 40 -3.81 1.19 19.76
CA PRO A 40 -3.74 0.18 18.72
C PRO A 40 -4.17 0.79 17.38
N SER A 41 -3.19 1.22 16.59
CA SER A 41 -3.38 1.74 15.23
C SER A 41 -3.67 0.63 14.23
N ALA A 42 -4.35 -0.42 14.69
CA ALA A 42 -4.99 -1.35 13.78
C ALA A 42 -6.24 -0.63 13.26
N THR A 43 -6.37 -0.58 11.93
CA THR A 43 -7.58 -0.23 11.16
C THR A 43 -7.68 1.19 10.59
N ILE A 44 -7.07 2.21 11.18
CA ILE A 44 -7.19 3.57 10.61
C ILE A 44 -6.11 3.77 9.55
N LYS A 45 -6.55 3.70 8.27
CA LYS A 45 -5.80 3.98 7.02
C LYS A 45 -5.13 2.79 6.31
N THR A 46 -5.78 1.63 6.30
CA THR A 46 -5.59 0.58 5.27
C THR A 46 -5.95 1.05 3.84
N HIS A 47 -6.33 2.32 3.66
CA HIS A 47 -6.92 2.85 2.43
C HIS A 47 -5.93 3.65 1.55
N HIS A 48 -4.74 3.98 2.05
CA HIS A 48 -3.72 4.71 1.25
C HIS A 48 -2.42 3.93 1.12
N ASN A 49 -2.04 3.26 2.20
CA ASN A 49 -0.98 2.27 2.16
C ASN A 49 -1.56 0.87 2.16
N VAL A 50 -1.00 0.10 1.27
CA VAL A 50 -1.49 -1.16 0.75
C VAL A 50 -1.26 -2.29 1.79
N GLY A 51 -1.59 -2.02 3.06
CA GLY A 51 -1.44 -2.89 4.24
C GLY A 51 -2.43 -4.05 4.29
N GLY A 52 -2.90 -4.49 3.14
CA GLY A 52 -3.68 -5.71 2.99
C GLY A 52 -3.33 -6.48 1.72
N LEU A 53 -2.20 -6.19 1.07
CA LEU A 53 -1.73 -7.14 0.07
C LEU A 53 -1.34 -8.46 0.72
N PRO A 54 -1.54 -9.57 -0.01
CA PRO A 54 -0.95 -10.84 0.35
C PRO A 54 0.55 -10.70 0.65
N GLU A 55 1.01 -11.34 1.73
CA GLU A 55 2.41 -11.30 2.17
C GLU A 55 3.37 -11.95 1.17
N ASP A 56 2.85 -12.76 0.25
CA ASP A 56 3.56 -13.49 -0.80
C ASP A 56 3.69 -12.71 -2.12
N MET A 57 3.26 -11.45 -2.16
CA MET A 57 3.47 -10.60 -3.33
C MET A 57 4.95 -10.25 -3.54
N THR A 58 5.42 -10.44 -4.77
CA THR A 58 6.85 -10.33 -5.14
C THR A 58 7.28 -8.94 -5.60
N PHE A 59 6.41 -7.93 -5.51
CA PHE A 59 6.72 -6.57 -5.96
C PHE A 59 7.62 -5.84 -4.96
N GLU A 60 8.56 -5.07 -5.50
CA GLU A 60 9.34 -4.09 -4.75
C GLU A 60 8.52 -2.78 -4.66
N LEU A 61 8.25 -2.33 -3.43
CA LEU A 61 7.41 -1.15 -3.20
C LEU A 61 8.18 0.16 -3.43
N VAL A 62 7.61 1.09 -4.20
CA VAL A 62 8.20 2.40 -4.52
C VAL A 62 7.22 3.52 -4.18
N GLU A 63 7.62 4.42 -3.28
CA GLU A 63 6.78 5.53 -2.79
C GLU A 63 7.47 6.89 -3.05
N PRO A 64 7.48 7.39 -4.29
CA PRO A 64 8.31 8.53 -4.68
C PRO A 64 7.85 9.86 -4.07
N LEU A 65 6.61 9.93 -3.56
CA LEU A 65 6.02 11.15 -3.03
C LEU A 65 5.99 11.17 -1.49
N ARG A 66 6.59 10.18 -0.82
CA ARG A 66 6.46 9.97 0.63
C ARG A 66 6.97 11.11 1.51
N GLU A 67 7.77 12.02 0.96
CA GLU A 67 8.31 13.21 1.65
C GLU A 67 7.58 14.50 1.27
N LEU A 68 6.58 14.42 0.40
CA LEU A 68 5.84 15.57 -0.11
C LEU A 68 4.54 15.78 0.66
N PHE A 69 4.12 17.04 0.73
CA PHE A 69 2.79 17.45 1.18
C PHE A 69 1.87 17.65 -0.03
N LYS A 70 0.56 17.55 0.22
CA LYS A 70 -0.47 17.81 -0.78
C LYS A 70 -0.58 19.29 -1.13
#